data_AF-A0A7V6VUR3-F1
#
_entry.id   AF-A0A7V6VUR3-F1
#
_cell.length_a   1.000
_cell.length_b   1.000
_cell.length_c   1.000
_cell.angle_alpha   90.00
_cell.angle_beta   90.00
_cell.angle_gamma   90.00
#
_symmetry.space_group_name_H-M   'P 1'
#
loop_
_entity.id
_entity.type
_entity.pdbx_description
1 polymer ?
#
loop_
_entity_poly.entity_id
_entity_poly.type
_entity_poly.pdbx_seq_one_letter_code
_entity_poly.pdbx_strand_id
1 'polypeptide(L)'
;MHKNDPQRRQARDERERLSPGLIGFLVGLAIALLWVLFGFWRLLFILALSTVGYYIGVRYFRDRDAIKKLIDKIFPPGMFR
;
A
#
# COMPACT_ATOMS: atom_id res chain seq x y z
N MET A 1 -51.73 3.41 -25.76
CA MET A 1 -50.91 4.41 -25.04
C MET A 1 -51.08 4.18 -23.55
N HIS A 2 -49.98 4.39 -22.80
CA HIS A 2 -49.85 4.48 -21.35
C HIS A 2 -49.65 3.18 -20.53
N LYS A 3 -48.37 2.91 -20.30
CA LYS A 3 -47.75 1.80 -19.58
C LYS A 3 -47.06 2.42 -18.36
N ASN A 4 -47.71 2.38 -17.21
CA ASN A 4 -47.15 2.87 -15.94
C ASN A 4 -47.05 1.68 -14.97
N ASP A 5 -45.96 0.93 -15.10
CA ASP A 5 -45.58 -0.15 -14.19
C ASP A 5 -44.71 0.43 -13.05
N PRO A 6 -45.24 0.66 -11.83
CA PRO A 6 -44.43 1.06 -10.67
C PRO A 6 -43.42 -0.03 -10.23
N GLN A 7 -43.62 -1.27 -10.68
CA GLN A 7 -42.81 -2.45 -10.38
C GLN A 7 -41.35 -2.35 -10.88
N ARG A 8 -41.08 -1.58 -11.95
CA ARG A 8 -39.71 -1.47 -12.51
C ARG A 8 -38.79 -0.53 -11.74
N ARG A 9 -39.32 0.29 -10.82
CA ARG A 9 -38.50 1.20 -10.00
C ARG A 9 -37.94 0.50 -8.75
N GLN A 10 -38.70 -0.42 -8.16
CA GLN A 10 -38.29 -1.13 -6.93
C GLN A 10 -37.09 -2.06 -7.16
N ALA A 11 -36.99 -2.71 -8.32
CA ALA A 11 -35.84 -3.56 -8.67
C ALA A 11 -34.52 -2.80 -8.94
N ARG A 12 -34.53 -1.46 -8.90
CA ARG A 12 -33.34 -0.63 -9.17
C ARG A 12 -32.80 0.09 -7.93
N ASP A 13 -33.55 0.09 -6.83
CA ASP A 13 -33.16 0.70 -5.56
C ASP A 13 -32.52 -0.29 -4.56
N GLU A 14 -32.47 -1.57 -4.92
CA GLU A 14 -31.56 -2.57 -4.32
C GLU A 14 -30.12 -2.41 -4.83
N ARG A 15 -29.74 -1.17 -5.15
CA ARG A 15 -28.35 -0.76 -5.25
C ARG A 15 -27.90 -0.67 -3.81
N GLU A 16 -27.24 -1.73 -3.34
CA GLU A 16 -26.51 -1.81 -2.07
C GLU A 16 -26.29 -0.42 -1.48
N ARG A 17 -27.24 0.04 -0.67
CA ARG A 17 -27.05 1.22 0.16
C ARG A 17 -26.11 0.73 1.24
N LEU A 18 -24.83 0.59 0.88
CA LEU A 18 -23.76 0.19 1.76
C LEU A 18 -23.89 1.11 2.95
N SER A 19 -24.44 0.54 4.02
CA SER A 19 -24.79 1.30 5.20
C SER A 19 -23.47 1.92 5.65
N PRO A 20 -23.41 3.22 5.97
CA PRO A 20 -22.17 3.85 6.41
C PRO A 20 -21.48 3.07 7.54
N GLY A 21 -22.28 2.40 8.38
CA GLY A 21 -21.81 1.46 9.41
C GLY A 21 -21.16 0.19 8.87
N LEU A 22 -21.63 -0.39 7.77
CA LEU A 22 -21.03 -1.58 7.15
C LEU A 22 -19.68 -1.25 6.51
N ILE A 23 -19.59 -0.08 5.85
CA ILE A 23 -18.32 0.42 5.30
C ILE A 23 -17.32 0.70 6.43
N GLY A 24 -17.78 1.37 7.49
CA GLY A 24 -16.95 1.65 8.67
C GLY A 24 -16.47 0.37 9.35
N PHE A 25 -17.33 -0.64 9.46
CA PHE A 25 -16.98 -1.95 10.01
C PHE A 25 -15.94 -2.67 9.13
N LEU A 26 -16.14 -2.74 7.81
CA LEU A 26 -15.18 -3.35 6.89
C LEU A 26 -13.82 -2.66 6.91
N VAL A 27 -13.80 -1.32 6.93
CA VAL A 27 -12.57 -0.53 7.00
C VAL A 27 -11.87 -0.71 8.34
N GLY A 28 -12.60 -0.62 9.45
CA GLY A 28 -12.05 -0.83 10.79
C GLY A 28 -11.53 -2.25 10.99
N LEU A 29 -12.27 -3.26 10.50
CA LEU A 29 -11.86 -4.66 10.52
C LEU A 29 -10.58 -4.86 9.70
N ALA A 30 -10.50 -4.30 8.48
CA ALA A 30 -9.31 -4.40 7.64
C ALA A 30 -8.08 -3.77 8.33
N ILE A 31 -8.23 -2.57 8.90
CA ILE A 31 -7.16 -1.88 9.62
C ILE A 31 -6.74 -2.69 10.86
N ALA A 32 -7.71 -3.22 11.62
CA ALA A 32 -7.44 -4.05 12.80
C ALA A 32 -6.75 -5.37 12.43
N LEU A 33 -7.16 -6.02 11.34
CA LEU A 33 -6.53 -7.25 10.84
C LEU A 33 -5.08 -6.97 10.41
N LEU A 34 -4.84 -5.88 9.67
CA LEU A 34 -3.49 -5.44 9.32
C LEU A 34 -2.65 -5.18 10.58
N TRP A 35 -3.24 -4.53 11.58
CA TRP A 35 -2.58 -4.26 12.86
C TRP A 35 -2.26 -5.52 13.64
N VAL A 36 -3.12 -6.54 13.63
CA VAL A 36 -2.87 -7.83 14.31
C VAL A 36 -1.86 -8.68 13.56
N LEU A 37 -1.91 -8.73 12.22
CA LEU A 37 -1.04 -9.57 11.39
C LEU A 37 0.41 -9.05 11.37
N PHE A 38 0.57 -7.72 11.31
CA PHE A 38 1.87 -7.07 11.48
C PHE A 38 2.19 -6.84 12.97
N GLY A 39 1.22 -6.75 13.87
CA GLY A 39 1.49 -6.30 15.24
C GLY A 39 1.96 -4.84 15.28
N PHE A 40 1.73 -4.17 16.42
CA PHE A 40 2.21 -2.81 16.67
C PHE A 40 3.72 -2.66 16.38
N TRP A 41 4.47 -3.70 16.76
CA TRP A 41 5.93 -3.71 16.61
C TRP A 41 6.41 -3.94 15.19
N ARG A 42 5.74 -4.74 14.33
CA ARG A 42 6.22 -4.86 12.93
C ARG A 42 5.83 -3.65 12.09
N LEU A 43 4.73 -2.96 12.40
CA LEU A 43 4.41 -1.69 11.72
C LEU A 43 5.49 -0.64 12.02
N LEU A 44 5.85 -0.47 13.30
CA LEU A 44 6.95 0.41 13.70
C LEU A 44 8.28 -0.04 13.10
N PHE A 45 8.56 -1.35 13.07
CA PHE A 45 9.77 -1.89 12.45
C PHE A 45 9.84 -1.59 10.96
N ILE A 46 8.75 -1.80 10.20
CA ILE A 46 8.68 -1.51 8.77
C ILE A 46 8.79 -0.01 8.52
N LEU A 47 8.14 0.84 9.34
CA LEU A 47 8.22 2.29 9.23
C LEU A 47 9.65 2.79 9.51
N ALA A 48 10.29 2.26 10.54
CA ALA A 48 11.69 2.56 10.87
C ALA A 48 12.63 2.07 9.75
N LEU A 49 12.47 0.83 9.27
CA LEU A 49 13.29 0.27 8.21
C LEU A 49 13.06 0.99 6.87
N SER A 50 11.84 1.45 6.60
CA SER A 50 11.51 2.26 5.42
C SER A 50 12.11 3.66 5.52
N THR A 51 12.09 4.29 6.71
CA THR A 51 12.73 5.58 6.97
C THR A 51 14.26 5.48 6.82
N VAL A 52 14.86 4.47 7.44
CA VAL A 52 16.30 4.18 7.34
C VAL A 52 16.67 3.84 5.90
N GLY A 53 15.90 2.97 5.24
CA GLY A 53 16.09 2.59 3.85
C GLY A 53 15.95 3.76 2.88
N TYR A 54 15.01 4.68 3.11
CA TYR A 54 14.88 5.91 2.35
C TYR A 54 16.03 6.86 2.60
N TYR A 55 16.46 7.04 3.85
CA TYR A 55 17.58 7.92 4.20
C TYR A 55 18.90 7.42 3.61
N ILE A 56 19.19 6.13 3.78
CA ILE A 56 20.32 5.44 3.15
C ILE A 56 20.18 5.53 1.64
N GLY A 57 19.02 5.15 1.10
CA GLY A 57 18.73 5.17 -0.34
C GLY A 57 19.01 6.54 -0.95
N VAL A 58 18.46 7.62 -0.38
CA VAL A 58 18.70 9.00 -0.82
C VAL A 58 20.16 9.41 -0.66
N ARG A 59 20.81 9.09 0.47
CA ARG A 59 22.23 9.43 0.70
C ARG A 59 23.15 8.74 -0.31
N TYR A 60 22.90 7.46 -0.60
CA TYR A 60 23.65 6.66 -1.55
C TYR A 60 23.31 7.02 -3.01
N PHE A 61 22.03 7.23 -3.36
CA PHE A 61 21.64 7.63 -4.72
C PHE A 61 22.14 9.02 -5.10
N ARG A 62 22.28 9.92 -4.12
CA ARG A 62 22.77 11.27 -4.36
C ARG A 62 24.26 11.30 -4.69
N ASP A 63 25.04 10.39 -4.10
CA ASP A 63 26.45 10.17 -4.45
C ASP A 63 26.55 8.95 -5.39
N ARG A 64 26.34 9.15 -6.71
CA ARG A 64 26.56 8.08 -7.71
C ARG A 64 27.93 7.40 -7.55
N ASP A 65 28.92 8.14 -7.07
CA ASP A 65 30.26 7.63 -6.80
C ASP A 65 30.34 6.73 -5.56
N ALA A 66 29.52 6.98 -4.53
CA ALA A 66 29.44 6.11 -3.35
C ALA A 66 28.74 4.79 -3.68
N ILE A 67 27.67 4.83 -4.47
CA ILE A 67 27.03 3.63 -5.03
C ILE A 67 27.98 2.88 -5.94
N LYS A 68 28.66 3.56 -6.87
CA LYS A 68 29.66 2.92 -7.75
C LYS A 68 30.76 2.25 -6.94
N LYS A 69 31.37 2.92 -5.97
CA LYS A 69 32.41 2.33 -5.12
C LYS A 69 31.91 1.15 -4.29
N LEU A 70 30.66 1.17 -3.82
CA LEU A 70 30.09 0.05 -3.08
C LEU A 70 29.80 -1.14 -4.02
N ILE A 71 29.26 -0.88 -5.22
CA ILE A 71 29.04 -1.87 -6.26
C ILE A 71 30.36 -2.45 -6.75
N ASP A 72 31.38 -1.64 -7.05
CA ASP A 72 32.71 -2.06 -7.51
C ASP A 72 33.45 -2.90 -6.44
N LYS A 73 33.10 -2.73 -5.16
CA LYS A 73 33.65 -3.51 -4.05
C LYS A 73 32.91 -4.84 -3.83
N ILE A 74 31.62 -4.89 -4.15
CA ILE A 74 30.78 -6.09 -3.99
C ILE A 74 30.81 -6.96 -5.26
N PHE A 75 30.92 -6.32 -6.43
CA PHE A 75 31.22 -6.89 -7.72
C PHE A 75 32.64 -6.48 -8.09
N PRO A 76 33.66 -7.26 -7.68
CA PRO A 76 35.05 -6.98 -8.04
C PRO A 76 35.16 -6.76 -9.56
N PRO A 77 35.99 -5.79 -9.98
CA PRO A 77 35.99 -5.25 -11.33
C PRO A 77 36.31 -6.35 -12.35
N GLY A 78 35.31 -6.69 -13.17
CA GLY A 78 35.39 -7.72 -14.20
C GLY A 78 34.88 -7.20 -15.54
N MET A 79 35.73 -6.43 -16.22
CA MET A 79 35.82 -6.29 -17.68
C MET A 79 34.52 -6.09 -18.47
N PHE A 80 34.12 -4.84 -18.67
CA PHE A 80 33.44 -4.47 -19.93
C PHE A 80 34.25 -3.35 -20.57
N ARG A 81 35.21 -3.80 -21.38
CA ARG A 81 35.85 -3.02 -22.44
C ARG A 81 34.88 -2.88 -23.60
#